data_AF-A0A843F5X3-F1
#
_entry.id   AF-A0A843F5X3-F1
#
_cell.length_a   1.000
_cell.length_b   1.000
_cell.length_c   1.000
_cell.angle_alpha   90.00
_cell.angle_beta   90.00
_cell.angle_gamma   90.00
#
_symmetry.space_group_name_H-M   'P 1'
#
loop_
_entity.id
_entity.type
_entity.pdbx_description
1 polymer ?
#
loop_
_entity_poly.entity_id
_entity_poly.type
_entity_poly.pdbx_seq_one_letter_code
_entity_poly.pdbx_strand_id
1 'polypeptide(L)'
;SGYDTIVIGFPVWWYTAPTIINTFIESVDLTGKTIKAFCTSGGTGIDGCVSDLQKAYPELDFAKGIRFMGDVSKAKEWIEK
;
A
#
# COMPACT_ATOMS: atom_id res chain seq x y z
N SER A 1 -16.99 -0.98 8.00
CA SER A 1 -16.22 -2.13 8.53
C SER A 1 -15.70 -1.78 9.92
N GLY A 2 -15.36 -2.77 10.75
CA GLY A 2 -14.72 -2.55 12.06
C GLY A 2 -13.19 -2.50 12.00
N TYR A 3 -12.63 -2.10 10.85
CA TYR A 3 -11.18 -2.00 10.65
C TYR A 3 -10.75 -0.54 10.56
N ASP A 4 -9.74 -0.18 11.35
CA ASP A 4 -9.13 1.15 11.36
C ASP A 4 -7.91 1.23 10.43
N THR A 5 -7.20 0.10 10.26
CA THR A 5 -6.04 -0.02 9.38
C THR A 5 -6.29 -1.06 8.29
N ILE A 6 -6.00 -0.68 7.05
CA ILE A 6 -6.12 -1.55 5.87
C ILE A 6 -4.73 -1.78 5.29
N VAL A 7 -4.28 -3.04 5.29
CA VAL A 7 -3.00 -3.43 4.70
C VAL A 7 -3.22 -3.93 3.28
N ILE A 8 -2.58 -3.29 2.29
CA ILE A 8 -2.73 -3.63 0.87
C ILE A 8 -1.39 -4.10 0.32
N GLY A 9 -1.36 -5.31 -0.24
CA GLY A 9 -0.16 -5.93 -0.82
C GLY A 9 -0.25 -6.08 -2.33
N PHE A 10 0.82 -5.75 -3.05
CA PHE A 10 0.88 -5.94 -4.50
C PHE A 10 2.30 -6.16 -5.04
N PRO A 11 2.48 -6.82 -6.19
CA PRO A 11 3.74 -6.76 -6.93
C PRO A 11 3.90 -5.37 -7.54
N VAL A 12 5.14 -4.88 -7.68
CA VAL A 12 5.39 -3.66 -8.47
C VAL A 12 5.32 -4.01 -9.96
N TRP A 13 4.46 -3.34 -10.72
CA TRP A 13 4.38 -3.45 -12.19
C TRP A 13 4.76 -2.11 -12.81
N TRP A 14 5.85 -2.09 -13.57
CA TRP A 14 6.34 -0.88 -14.25
C TRP A 14 6.43 0.36 -13.33
N TYR A 15 7.04 0.17 -12.15
CA TYR A 15 7.28 1.22 -11.14
C TYR A 15 6.04 1.73 -10.40
N THR A 16 4.85 1.16 -10.66
CA THR A 16 3.61 1.55 -10.00
C THR A 16 2.79 0.34 -9.50
N ALA A 17 1.68 0.60 -8.82
CA ALA A 17 0.75 -0.44 -8.38
C ALA A 17 -0.05 -0.99 -9.59
N PRO A 18 -0.31 -2.30 -9.66
CA PRO A 18 -1.20 -2.87 -10.66
C PRO A 18 -2.57 -2.21 -10.62
N THR A 19 -3.20 -2.00 -11.76
CA THR A 19 -4.48 -1.25 -11.86
C THR A 19 -5.63 -1.89 -11.08
N ILE A 20 -5.57 -3.19 -10.77
CA ILE A 20 -6.55 -3.84 -9.89
C ILE A 20 -6.56 -3.26 -8.47
N ILE A 21 -5.47 -2.63 -8.02
CA ILE A 21 -5.42 -1.92 -6.73
C ILE A 21 -6.30 -0.67 -6.75
N ASN A 22 -6.34 0.04 -7.88
CA ASN A 22 -7.25 1.17 -8.08
C ASN A 22 -8.71 0.69 -8.02
N THR A 23 -9.03 -0.39 -8.74
CA THR A 23 -10.37 -1.00 -8.70
C THR A 23 -10.77 -1.41 -7.28
N PHE A 24 -9.85 -1.96 -6.48
CA PHE A 24 -10.11 -2.26 -5.09
C PHE A 24 -10.45 -1.00 -4.29
N ILE A 25 -9.59 0.03 -4.36
CA ILE A 25 -9.77 1.30 -3.63
C ILE A 25 -11.10 1.96 -4.01
N GLU A 26 -11.47 1.98 -5.28
CA GLU A 26 -12.72 2.56 -5.77
C GLU A 26 -13.97 1.75 -5.39
N SER A 27 -13.80 0.45 -5.08
CA SER A 27 -14.92 -0.45 -4.75
C SER A 27 -15.33 -0.42 -3.27
N VAL A 28 -14.54 0.19 -2.38
CA VAL A 28 -14.79 0.19 -0.93
C VAL A 28 -14.53 1.56 -0.31
N ASP A 29 -15.30 1.92 0.71
CA ASP A 29 -15.06 3.16 1.46
C ASP A 29 -13.88 3.01 2.43
N LEU A 30 -12.78 3.68 2.10
CA LEU A 30 -11.55 3.76 2.90
C LEU A 30 -11.42 5.08 3.67
N THR A 31 -12.43 5.95 3.63
CA THR A 31 -12.40 7.26 4.28
C THR A 31 -12.16 7.10 5.79
N GLY A 32 -11.20 7.87 6.31
CA GLY A 32 -10.83 7.86 7.73
C GLY A 32 -10.09 6.59 8.19
N LYS A 33 -9.63 5.74 7.26
CA LYS A 33 -8.80 4.56 7.55
C LYS A 33 -7.36 4.82 7.19
N THR A 34 -6.44 4.28 7.98
CA THR A 34 -5.02 4.29 7.64
C THR A 34 -4.72 3.13 6.68
N ILE A 35 -4.15 3.47 5.53
CA ILE A 35 -3.78 2.53 4.48
C ILE A 35 -2.29 2.27 4.55
N LYS A 36 -1.91 1.01 4.76
CA LYS A 36 -0.52 0.55 4.81
C LYS A 36 -0.23 -0.32 3.60
N ALA A 37 0.52 0.21 2.64
CA ALA A 37 0.90 -0.53 1.44
C ALA A 37 2.20 -1.32 1.64
N PHE A 38 2.24 -2.57 1.19
CA PHE A 38 3.49 -3.30 1.01
C PHE A 38 3.63 -3.81 -0.42
N CYS A 39 4.87 -4.02 -0.88
CA CYS A 39 5.11 -4.61 -2.18
C CYS A 39 6.17 -5.70 -2.19
N THR A 40 6.13 -6.50 -3.25
CA THR A 40 7.23 -7.37 -3.66
C THR A 40 7.70 -6.96 -5.06
N SER A 41 9.00 -7.08 -5.35
CA SER A 41 9.55 -6.73 -6.67
C SER A 41 10.93 -7.35 -6.89
N GLY A 42 11.38 -7.35 -8.15
CA GLY A 42 12.74 -7.75 -8.52
C GLY A 42 13.83 -6.72 -8.20
N GLY A 43 13.50 -5.56 -7.62
CA GLY A 43 14.50 -4.53 -7.28
C GLY A 43 13.90 -3.18 -6.91
N THR A 44 12.83 -2.77 -7.61
CA THR A 44 12.16 -1.48 -7.43
C THR A 44 11.53 -1.33 -6.04
N GLY A 45 11.77 -0.21 -5.36
CA GLY A 45 11.12 0.15 -4.10
C GLY A 45 9.62 0.43 -4.24
N ILE A 46 8.93 0.66 -3.11
CA ILE A 46 7.48 0.94 -3.09
C ILE A 46 7.14 2.43 -3.24
N ASP A 47 8.10 3.33 -2.98
CA ASP A 47 7.83 4.76 -2.84
C ASP A 47 7.13 5.39 -4.05
N GLY A 48 7.48 4.95 -5.27
CA GLY A 48 6.82 5.37 -6.50
C GLY A 48 5.34 4.96 -6.54
N CYS A 49 5.04 3.71 -6.17
CA CYS A 49 3.67 3.21 -6.12
C CYS A 49 2.82 3.97 -5.09
N VAL A 50 3.37 4.23 -3.89
CA VAL A 50 2.66 4.98 -2.85
C VAL A 50 2.42 6.42 -3.30
N SER A 51 3.42 7.06 -3.91
CA SER A 51 3.27 8.42 -4.43
C SER A 51 2.18 8.52 -5.51
N ASP A 52 2.09 7.54 -6.41
CA ASP A 52 1.06 7.51 -7.44
C ASP A 52 -0.34 7.32 -6.83
N LEU A 53 -0.49 6.39 -5.87
CA LEU A 53 -1.75 6.15 -5.17
C LEU A 53 -2.20 7.37 -4.35
N GLN A 54 -1.27 8.04 -3.66
CA GLN A 54 -1.55 9.28 -2.93
C GLN A 54 -1.99 10.43 -3.84
N LYS A 55 -1.43 10.51 -5.06
CA LYS A 55 -1.85 11.52 -6.05
C LYS A 55 -3.23 11.20 -6.61
N ALA A 56 -3.54 9.92 -6.83
CA ALA A 56 -4.83 9.47 -7.36
C ALA A 56 -5.97 9.62 -6.34
N TYR A 57 -5.67 9.38 -5.06
CA TYR A 57 -6.64 9.40 -3.95
C TYR A 57 -6.14 10.29 -2.80
N PRO A 58 -6.05 11.62 -3.00
CA PRO A 58 -5.45 12.55 -2.05
C PRO A 58 -6.21 12.67 -0.71
N GLU A 59 -7.47 12.24 -0.67
CA GLU A 59 -8.32 12.21 0.53
C GLU A 59 -8.04 11.00 1.44
N LEU A 60 -7.32 9.99 0.95
CA LEU A 60 -7.04 8.77 1.69
C LEU A 60 -5.70 8.85 2.44
N ASP A 61 -5.66 8.25 3.63
CA ASP A 61 -4.49 8.28 4.51
C ASP A 61 -3.52 7.13 4.19
N PHE A 62 -2.63 7.34 3.22
CA PHE A 62 -1.55 6.39 2.94
C PHE A 62 -0.35 6.62 3.87
N ALA A 63 -0.11 5.66 4.76
CA ALA A 63 1.09 5.60 5.58
C ALA A 63 2.33 5.13 4.79
N LYS A 64 3.50 5.26 5.41
CA LYS A 64 4.77 4.82 4.81
C LYS A 64 4.73 3.34 4.44
N GLY A 65 4.92 3.05 3.16
CA GLY A 65 4.94 1.68 2.66
C GLY A 65 6.25 0.94 2.93
N ILE A 66 6.24 -0.37 2.74
CA ILE A 66 7.45 -1.22 2.86
C ILE A 66 7.56 -2.22 1.70
N ARG A 67 8.79 -2.50 1.26
CA ARG A 67 9.07 -3.60 0.34
C ARG A 67 9.56 -4.82 1.10
N PHE A 68 8.96 -5.98 0.85
CA PHE A 68 9.44 -7.26 1.35
C PHE A 68 10.11 -8.07 0.22
N MET A 69 11.26 -8.68 0.53
CA MET A 69 12.01 -9.55 -0.38
C MET A 69 12.32 -10.88 0.31
N GLY A 70 11.28 -11.66 0.61
CA GLY A 70 11.41 -12.95 1.29
C GLY A 70 11.65 -12.85 2.80
N ASP A 71 12.27 -11.78 3.30
CA ASP A 71 12.33 -11.45 4.72
C ASP A 71 11.17 -10.55 5.14
N VAL A 72 10.39 -10.99 6.12
CA VAL A 72 9.23 -10.29 6.70
C VAL A 72 9.41 -9.96 8.19
N SER A 73 10.63 -10.08 8.72
CA SER A 73 10.96 -9.82 10.13
C SER A 73 10.48 -8.45 10.63
N LYS A 74 10.46 -7.45 9.74
CA LYS A 74 10.02 -6.07 10.03
C LYS A 74 8.51 -5.86 9.95
N ALA A 75 7.72 -6.86 9.57
CA ALA A 75 6.28 -6.70 9.35
C ALA A 75 5.54 -6.26 10.62
N LYS A 76 5.86 -6.87 11.77
CA LYS A 76 5.23 -6.51 13.05
C LYS A 76 5.51 -5.06 13.42
N GLU A 77 6.79 -4.67 13.43
CA GLU A 77 7.23 -3.31 13.75
C GLU A 77 6.58 -2.27 12.80
N TRP A 78 6.50 -2.59 11.51
CA TRP A 78 5.88 -1.72 10.51
C TRP A 78 4.37 -1.58 10.68
N ILE A 79 3.66 -2.65 11.08
CA ILE A 79 2.22 -2.59 11.34
C ILE A 79 1.91 -1.80 12.60
N GLU A 80 2.73 -1.93 13.64
CA GLU A 80 2.51 -1.29 14.95
C GLU A 80 2.94 0.20 15.01
N LYS A 81 3.81 0.66 14.10
CA LYS A 81 4.26 2.05 13.98
C LYS A 81 3.36 2.90 13.08
#